data_AF-A0A9Q1MQF8-F1
#
_entry.id   AF-A0A9Q1MQF8-F1
#
_cell.length_a   1.000
_cell.length_b   1.000
_cell.length_c   1.000
_cell.angle_alpha   90.00
_cell.angle_beta   90.00
_cell.angle_gamma   90.00
#
_symmetry.space_group_name_H-M   'P 1'
#
loop_
_entity.id
_entity.type
_entity.pdbx_description
1 polymer ?
#
loop_
_entity_poly.entity_id
_entity_poly.type
_entity_poly.pdbx_seq_one_letter_code
_entity_poly.pdbx_strand_id
1 'polypeptide(L)'
;MPSFVNQDVRLLKHDSRIVREDHLDTPWEETTGETVDEVIFLSKHTAASNRPALTVHSIGSTEEYWKRQDAAQAIALLVWEGLGLGGRDAVGVWSRNSSQQKILLGIGGGHYVPRHMDIVRKEGVWVGHLLAGYSLPMEDRGPSKAQANLEVCGTWRQAIRVAFDTTTAAFPQGEVLEHVDSKSFKGWQRNAIMGFLADRT
;
A
#
# COMPACT_ATOMS: atom_id res chain seq x y z
N MET A 1 -27.18 -6.98 -2.53
CA MET A 1 -25.86 -7.37 -1.98
C MET A 1 -25.99 -7.48 -0.46
N PRO A 2 -25.71 -8.64 0.15
CA PRO A 2 -25.79 -8.76 1.61
C PRO A 2 -24.76 -7.85 2.29
N SER A 3 -25.21 -7.10 3.29
CA SER A 3 -24.38 -6.26 4.14
C SER A 3 -24.67 -6.53 5.60
N PHE A 4 -23.65 -6.37 6.44
CA PHE A 4 -23.73 -6.47 7.90
C PHE A 4 -23.22 -5.18 8.51
N VAL A 5 -23.80 -4.77 9.63
CA VAL A 5 -23.46 -3.52 10.33
C VAL A 5 -22.93 -3.81 11.73
N ASN A 6 -21.87 -3.10 12.12
CA ASN A 6 -21.47 -2.94 13.50
C ASN A 6 -21.00 -1.48 13.69
N GLN A 7 -21.78 -0.69 14.44
CA GLN A 7 -21.58 0.76 14.57
C GLN A 7 -21.59 1.44 13.19
N ASP A 8 -20.56 2.23 12.90
CA ASP A 8 -20.31 2.93 11.62
C ASP A 8 -19.65 2.04 10.57
N VAL A 9 -19.26 0.80 10.90
CA VAL A 9 -18.61 -0.13 9.96
C VAL A 9 -19.64 -1.00 9.24
N ARG A 10 -19.47 -1.11 7.92
CA ARG A 10 -20.24 -1.99 7.04
C ARG A 10 -19.34 -3.13 6.53
N LEU A 11 -19.75 -4.38 6.76
CA LEU A 11 -19.15 -5.55 6.10
C LEU A 11 -19.98 -5.90 4.87
N LEU A 12 -19.38 -5.75 3.70
CA LEU A 12 -20.02 -6.03 2.43
C LEU A 12 -19.64 -7.43 1.94
N LYS A 13 -20.63 -8.30 1.71
CA LYS A 13 -20.41 -9.60 1.08
C LYS A 13 -20.73 -9.49 -0.41
N HIS A 14 -19.73 -9.71 -1.24
CA HIS A 14 -19.85 -9.73 -2.69
C HIS A 14 -19.53 -11.11 -3.25
N ASP A 15 -20.25 -11.52 -4.32
CA ASP A 15 -20.07 -12.82 -4.96
C ASP A 15 -19.02 -12.78 -6.10
N SER A 16 -18.69 -11.58 -6.61
CA SER A 16 -17.60 -11.41 -7.58
C SER A 16 -16.24 -11.27 -6.89
N ARG A 17 -15.18 -11.48 -7.68
CA ARG A 17 -13.80 -11.29 -7.20
C ARG A 17 -13.55 -9.81 -6.92
N ILE A 18 -13.36 -9.48 -5.64
CA ILE A 18 -13.06 -8.13 -5.11
C ILE A 18 -11.98 -7.38 -5.94
N VAL A 19 -10.99 -8.09 -6.47
CA VAL A 19 -9.90 -7.54 -7.32
C VAL A 19 -10.37 -6.90 -8.64
N ARG A 20 -11.64 -7.05 -9.02
CA ARG A 20 -12.22 -6.46 -10.23
C ARG A 20 -13.26 -5.38 -9.93
N GLU A 21 -13.42 -5.04 -8.66
CA GLU A 21 -14.44 -4.09 -8.20
C GLU A 21 -13.76 -2.76 -7.88
N ASP A 22 -13.81 -1.84 -8.85
CA ASP A 22 -13.43 -0.44 -8.64
C ASP A 22 -14.65 0.38 -8.23
N HIS A 23 -14.41 1.46 -7.48
CA HIS A 23 -15.43 2.45 -7.10
C HIS A 23 -16.64 1.88 -6.35
N LEU A 24 -16.48 0.84 -5.52
CA LEU A 24 -17.58 0.22 -4.74
C LEU A 24 -18.35 1.19 -3.84
N ASP A 25 -17.70 2.29 -3.47
CA ASP A 25 -18.32 3.41 -2.78
C ASP A 25 -19.48 4.04 -3.56
N THR A 26 -19.34 4.20 -4.87
CA THR A 26 -20.34 4.88 -5.72
C THR A 26 -21.68 4.12 -5.77
N PRO A 27 -21.75 2.83 -6.17
CA PRO A 27 -23.01 2.10 -6.20
C PRO A 27 -23.57 1.88 -4.79
N TRP A 28 -22.72 1.84 -3.75
CA TRP A 28 -23.18 1.80 -2.36
C TRP A 28 -23.91 3.09 -1.97
N GLU A 29 -23.29 4.25 -2.22
CA GLU A 29 -23.85 5.57 -1.96
C GLU A 29 -25.16 5.78 -2.75
N GLU A 30 -25.20 5.40 -4.03
CA GLU A 30 -26.40 5.50 -4.87
C GLU A 30 -27.56 4.64 -4.35
N THR A 31 -27.26 3.45 -3.80
CA THR A 31 -28.28 2.51 -3.34
C THR A 31 -28.78 2.82 -1.92
N THR A 32 -27.87 3.26 -1.04
CA THR A 32 -28.15 3.37 0.40
C THR A 32 -28.25 4.81 0.90
N GLY A 33 -27.68 5.77 0.17
CA GLY A 33 -27.49 7.14 0.62
C GLY A 33 -26.40 7.31 1.70
N GLU A 34 -25.69 6.24 2.08
CA GLU A 34 -24.62 6.29 3.08
C GLU A 34 -23.28 6.64 2.41
N THR A 35 -22.65 7.74 2.84
CA THR A 35 -21.30 8.12 2.40
C THR A 35 -20.24 7.18 2.95
N VAL A 36 -19.27 6.80 2.13
CA VAL A 36 -18.19 5.88 2.51
C VAL A 36 -16.88 6.63 2.72
N ASP A 37 -16.39 6.74 3.95
CA ASP A 37 -15.12 7.43 4.22
C ASP A 37 -13.90 6.59 3.78
N GLU A 38 -13.92 5.29 4.07
CA GLU A 38 -12.81 4.37 3.82
C GLU A 38 -13.29 3.00 3.34
N VAL A 39 -12.47 2.33 2.52
CA VAL A 39 -12.75 0.97 2.02
C VAL A 39 -11.56 0.06 2.32
N ILE A 40 -11.81 -1.03 3.05
CA ILE A 40 -10.78 -2.02 3.42
C ILE A 40 -10.96 -3.29 2.59
N PHE A 41 -9.90 -3.72 1.90
CA PHE A 41 -9.91 -4.94 1.10
C PHE A 41 -9.06 -6.04 1.72
N LEU A 42 -9.70 -7.18 1.99
CA LEU A 42 -9.04 -8.42 2.42
C LEU A 42 -8.63 -9.26 1.20
N SER A 43 -7.95 -8.66 0.22
CA SER A 43 -7.49 -9.39 -0.96
C SER A 43 -6.36 -8.69 -1.68
N LYS A 44 -5.59 -9.45 -2.45
CA LYS A 44 -4.44 -8.99 -3.22
C LYS A 44 -4.88 -8.08 -4.40
N HIS A 45 -4.29 -6.88 -4.38
CA HIS A 45 -3.97 -5.94 -5.47
C HIS A 45 -4.99 -4.87 -5.86
N THR A 46 -4.56 -3.63 -5.59
CA THR A 46 -4.90 -2.31 -6.19
C THR A 46 -6.38 -1.97 -6.33
N ALA A 47 -6.85 -1.06 -5.49
CA ALA A 47 -8.03 -0.26 -5.79
C ALA A 47 -7.60 0.97 -6.60
N ALA A 48 -8.29 1.28 -7.69
CA ALA A 48 -8.10 2.52 -8.44
C ALA A 48 -8.92 3.69 -7.87
N SER A 49 -9.70 3.46 -6.80
CA SER A 49 -10.43 4.53 -6.14
C SER A 49 -9.45 5.53 -5.53
N ASN A 50 -9.70 6.82 -5.72
CA ASN A 50 -8.96 7.91 -5.05
C ASN A 50 -9.22 7.94 -3.53
N ARG A 51 -9.80 6.88 -2.94
CA ARG A 51 -10.08 6.76 -1.50
C ARG A 51 -8.96 5.96 -0.83
N PRO A 52 -8.61 6.25 0.44
CA PRO A 52 -7.69 5.44 1.20
C PRO A 52 -8.16 3.97 1.21
N ALA A 53 -7.28 3.07 0.76
CA ALA A 53 -7.55 1.64 0.72
C ALA A 53 -6.36 0.87 1.26
N LEU A 54 -6.60 0.03 2.27
CA LEU A 54 -5.62 -0.91 2.79
C LEU A 54 -5.88 -2.29 2.19
N THR A 55 -4.87 -2.83 1.51
CA THR A 55 -4.85 -4.23 1.07
C THR A 55 -4.13 -5.07 2.11
N VAL A 56 -4.87 -5.89 2.84
CA VAL A 56 -4.28 -6.85 3.80
C VAL A 56 -4.23 -8.22 3.13
N HIS A 57 -3.05 -8.83 3.11
CA HIS A 57 -2.92 -10.25 2.81
C HIS A 57 -3.60 -11.04 3.93
N SER A 58 -4.82 -11.50 3.66
CA SER A 58 -5.66 -12.13 4.66
C SER A 58 -5.08 -13.51 5.05
N ILE A 59 -5.18 -14.52 4.20
CA ILE A 59 -4.71 -15.88 4.53
C ILE A 59 -4.25 -16.56 3.23
N GLY A 60 -3.16 -17.35 3.24
CA GLY A 60 -2.70 -18.02 2.01
C GLY A 60 -1.33 -18.68 2.11
N SER A 61 -0.79 -19.21 1.00
CA SER A 61 -1.29 -19.09 -0.39
C SER A 61 -2.07 -20.29 -0.94
N THR A 62 -2.43 -21.28 -0.12
CA THR A 62 -3.18 -22.48 -0.55
C THR A 62 -4.56 -22.54 0.11
N GLU A 63 -5.47 -23.31 -0.49
CA GLU A 63 -6.82 -23.54 0.05
C GLU A 63 -6.81 -24.15 1.46
N GLU A 64 -5.81 -24.97 1.76
CA GLU A 64 -5.56 -25.50 3.09
C GLU A 64 -5.43 -24.37 4.12
N TYR A 65 -4.63 -23.34 3.82
CA TYR A 65 -4.48 -22.19 4.71
C TYR A 65 -5.76 -21.35 4.77
N TRP A 66 -6.47 -21.17 3.66
CA TRP A 66 -7.71 -20.36 3.65
C TRP A 66 -8.80 -20.86 4.60
N LYS A 67 -8.83 -22.16 4.88
CA LYS A 67 -9.79 -22.80 5.80
C LYS A 67 -9.41 -22.67 7.27
N ARG A 68 -8.25 -22.09 7.59
CA ARG A 68 -7.80 -21.89 8.97
C ARG A 68 -8.63 -20.85 9.69
N GLN A 69 -9.52 -21.35 10.55
CA GLN A 69 -10.38 -20.52 11.40
C GLN A 69 -9.58 -19.65 12.38
N ASP A 70 -8.47 -20.16 12.90
CA ASP A 70 -7.60 -19.42 13.82
C ASP A 70 -6.92 -18.23 13.13
N ALA A 71 -6.46 -18.40 11.88
CA ALA A 71 -5.94 -17.31 11.07
C ALA A 71 -7.04 -16.27 10.72
N ALA A 72 -8.24 -16.74 10.37
CA ALA A 72 -9.39 -15.86 10.12
C ALA A 72 -9.78 -15.07 11.36
N GLN A 73 -9.78 -15.71 12.53
CA GLN A 73 -10.04 -15.07 13.81
C GLN A 73 -8.98 -14.02 14.14
N ALA A 74 -7.70 -14.30 13.89
CA ALA A 74 -6.62 -13.32 14.12
C ALA A 74 -6.81 -12.05 13.27
N ILE A 75 -7.23 -12.19 12.01
CA ILE A 75 -7.51 -11.04 11.12
C ILE A 75 -8.77 -10.30 11.57
N ALA A 76 -9.82 -11.04 11.93
CA ALA A 76 -11.05 -10.43 12.42
C ALA A 76 -10.79 -9.62 13.70
N LEU A 77 -9.98 -10.15 14.62
CA LEU A 77 -9.53 -9.44 15.82
C LEU A 77 -8.68 -8.22 15.47
N LEU A 78 -7.75 -8.34 14.52
CA LEU A 78 -6.93 -7.21 14.07
C LEU A 78 -7.80 -6.06 13.55
N VAL A 79 -8.79 -6.34 12.70
CA VAL A 79 -9.72 -5.33 12.17
C VAL A 79 -10.60 -4.77 13.29
N TRP A 80 -11.11 -5.63 14.18
CA TRP A 80 -11.99 -5.23 15.28
C TRP A 80 -11.28 -4.33 16.31
N GLU A 81 -10.04 -4.67 16.69
CA GLU A 81 -9.20 -3.85 17.58
C GLU A 81 -8.71 -2.59 16.87
N GLY A 82 -8.25 -2.72 15.62
CA GLY A 82 -7.76 -1.58 14.83
C GLY A 82 -8.81 -0.49 14.65
N LEU A 83 -10.06 -0.88 14.41
CA LEU A 83 -11.19 0.05 14.26
C LEU A 83 -11.84 0.44 15.61
N GLY A 84 -11.35 -0.03 16.76
CA GLY A 84 -11.92 0.33 18.07
C GLY A 84 -13.33 -0.24 18.34
N LEU A 85 -13.77 -1.22 17.56
CA LEU A 85 -15.13 -1.79 17.64
C LEU A 85 -15.41 -2.55 18.95
N GLY A 86 -14.39 -2.74 19.79
CA GLY A 86 -14.50 -3.30 21.14
C GLY A 86 -14.74 -2.28 22.25
N GLY A 87 -14.97 -1.01 21.92
CA GLY A 87 -15.14 0.07 22.90
C GLY A 87 -13.83 0.59 23.48
N ARG A 88 -12.70 0.25 22.85
CA ARG A 88 -11.38 0.86 23.07
C ARG A 88 -11.13 1.87 21.95
N ASP A 89 -10.18 2.78 22.17
CA ASP A 89 -9.75 3.69 21.12
C ASP A 89 -9.19 2.91 19.92
N ALA A 90 -9.52 3.37 18.72
CA ALA A 90 -8.98 2.83 17.48
C ALA A 90 -7.44 2.94 17.45
N VAL A 91 -6.78 1.93 16.90
CA VAL A 91 -5.32 1.86 16.81
C VAL A 91 -4.89 2.34 15.44
N GLY A 92 -3.87 3.21 15.41
CA GLY A 92 -3.32 3.67 14.13
C GLY A 92 -4.19 4.74 13.45
N VAL A 93 -4.86 5.60 14.23
CA VAL A 93 -5.48 6.82 13.71
C VAL A 93 -4.39 7.86 13.40
N TRP A 94 -4.28 8.28 12.14
CA TRP A 94 -3.39 9.36 11.76
C TRP A 94 -3.91 10.69 12.31
N SER A 95 -3.08 11.42 13.08
CA SER A 95 -3.41 12.75 13.58
C SER A 95 -2.54 13.79 12.90
N ARG A 96 -3.17 14.72 12.19
CA ARG A 96 -2.51 15.85 11.50
C ARG A 96 -1.70 16.75 12.43
N ASN A 97 -1.92 16.66 13.75
CA ASN A 97 -1.29 17.53 14.75
C ASN A 97 0.07 17.01 15.25
N SER A 98 0.49 15.81 14.83
CA SER A 98 1.79 15.24 15.19
C SER A 98 2.80 15.48 14.08
N SER A 99 3.26 16.74 13.95
CA SER A 99 4.40 17.05 13.08
C SER A 99 5.60 16.20 13.53
N GLN A 100 6.21 15.44 12.60
CA GLN A 100 7.39 14.54 12.77
C GLN A 100 7.13 13.03 12.75
N GLN A 101 5.92 12.55 12.51
CA GLN A 101 5.74 11.11 12.27
C GLN A 101 6.35 10.70 10.91
N LYS A 102 7.10 9.59 10.93
CA LYS A 102 7.83 9.05 9.78
C LYS A 102 6.98 8.03 9.04
N ILE A 103 6.95 8.13 7.72
CA ILE A 103 6.22 7.24 6.82
C ILE A 103 7.20 6.57 5.87
N LEU A 104 7.25 5.24 5.89
CA LEU A 104 8.12 4.47 5.03
C LEU A 104 7.51 4.33 3.63
N LEU A 105 8.23 4.81 2.61
CA LEU A 105 8.03 4.45 1.21
C LEU A 105 9.11 3.42 0.82
N GLY A 106 8.71 2.15 0.68
CA GLY A 106 9.64 1.06 0.37
C GLY A 106 9.79 0.86 -1.13
N ILE A 107 11.01 0.77 -1.63
CA ILE A 107 11.32 0.59 -3.06
C ILE A 107 12.23 -0.65 -3.22
N GLY A 108 11.83 -1.59 -4.06
CA GLY A 108 12.52 -2.87 -4.23
C GLY A 108 12.06 -3.96 -3.28
N GLY A 109 12.69 -5.12 -3.38
CA GLY A 109 12.30 -6.34 -2.67
C GLY A 109 11.53 -7.32 -3.55
N GLY A 110 11.37 -8.55 -3.05
CA GLY A 110 10.43 -9.53 -3.60
C GLY A 110 8.99 -9.23 -3.20
N HIS A 111 8.07 -10.16 -3.46
CA HIS A 111 6.64 -9.96 -3.18
C HIS A 111 6.32 -9.62 -1.72
N TYR A 112 7.08 -10.17 -0.77
CA TYR A 112 6.89 -9.97 0.67
C TYR A 112 7.74 -8.86 1.29
N VAL A 113 8.58 -8.18 0.50
CA VAL A 113 9.37 -7.00 0.91
C VAL A 113 10.00 -7.08 2.34
N PRO A 114 10.71 -8.16 2.69
CA PRO A 114 11.06 -8.47 4.09
C PRO A 114 11.94 -7.40 4.76
N ARG A 115 12.85 -6.75 4.00
CA ARG A 115 13.71 -5.69 4.55
C ARG A 115 12.93 -4.44 4.95
N HIS A 116 11.88 -4.11 4.21
CA HIS A 116 10.99 -3.00 4.55
C HIS A 116 10.19 -3.38 5.80
N MET A 117 9.68 -4.60 5.87
CA MET A 117 8.95 -5.10 7.05
C MET A 117 9.80 -5.14 8.32
N ASP A 118 11.11 -5.40 8.21
CA ASP A 118 12.04 -5.31 9.35
C ASP A 118 12.10 -3.88 9.92
N ILE A 119 12.09 -2.85 9.07
CA ILE A 119 12.06 -1.44 9.50
C ILE A 119 10.73 -1.14 10.18
N VAL A 120 9.61 -1.51 9.54
CA VAL A 120 8.26 -1.30 10.09
C VAL A 120 8.12 -1.88 11.50
N ARG A 121 8.64 -3.10 11.72
CA ARG A 121 8.55 -3.78 13.03
C ARG A 121 9.45 -3.18 14.10
N LYS A 122 10.56 -2.54 13.73
CA LYS A 122 11.60 -2.09 14.69
C LYS A 122 11.54 -0.60 14.99
N GLU A 123 11.21 0.21 13.99
CA GLU A 123 11.40 1.67 14.05
C GLU A 123 10.09 2.44 14.30
N GLY A 124 8.95 1.75 14.44
CA GLY A 124 7.66 2.39 14.73
C GLY A 124 7.22 3.41 13.68
N VAL A 125 7.50 3.12 12.40
CA VAL A 125 7.13 3.97 11.26
C VAL A 125 5.76 3.61 10.71
N TRP A 126 5.05 4.59 10.18
CA TRP A 126 3.87 4.35 9.36
C TRP A 126 4.28 3.76 8.02
N VAL A 127 3.38 2.99 7.40
CA VAL A 127 3.66 2.33 6.12
C VAL A 127 2.86 3.00 5.03
N GLY A 128 3.56 3.60 4.08
CA GLY A 128 2.98 4.07 2.82
C GLY A 128 3.00 2.95 1.77
N HIS A 129 3.33 3.32 0.54
CA HIS A 129 3.47 2.33 -0.53
C HIS A 129 4.73 1.47 -0.36
N LEU A 130 4.63 0.19 -0.73
CA LEU A 130 5.76 -0.74 -0.83
C LEU A 130 5.83 -1.28 -2.26
N LEU A 131 6.78 -0.76 -3.05
CA LEU A 131 6.96 -1.08 -4.46
C LEU A 131 7.94 -2.25 -4.62
N ALA A 132 7.44 -3.43 -4.96
CA ALA A 132 8.30 -4.57 -5.23
C ALA A 132 9.19 -4.32 -6.48
N GLY A 133 10.41 -4.86 -6.50
CA GLY A 133 11.37 -4.56 -7.57
C GLY A 133 10.89 -4.93 -8.98
N TYR A 134 10.14 -6.03 -9.10
CA TYR A 134 9.56 -6.46 -10.39
C TYR A 134 8.43 -5.56 -10.90
N SER A 135 7.86 -4.70 -10.05
CA SER A 135 6.83 -3.72 -10.44
C SER A 135 7.42 -2.43 -11.02
N LEU A 136 8.75 -2.34 -11.07
CA LEU A 136 9.49 -1.19 -11.57
C LEU A 136 10.26 -1.60 -12.83
N PRO A 137 9.57 -1.75 -13.98
CA PRO A 137 10.22 -2.12 -15.22
C PRO A 137 11.19 -1.00 -15.63
N MET A 138 12.45 -1.38 -15.82
CA MET A 138 13.53 -0.50 -16.25
C MET A 138 14.21 -1.11 -17.45
N GLU A 139 14.32 -0.33 -18.51
CA GLU A 139 14.94 -0.74 -19.76
C GLU A 139 16.26 -0.01 -19.95
N ASP A 140 17.34 -0.78 -20.09
CA ASP A 140 18.66 -0.28 -20.47
C ASP A 140 18.73 -0.23 -22.00
N ARG A 141 18.94 0.96 -22.58
CA ARG A 141 19.09 1.13 -24.04
C ARG A 141 20.51 0.82 -24.55
N GLY A 142 21.41 0.34 -23.69
CA GLY A 142 22.74 -0.11 -24.08
C GLY A 142 23.71 1.03 -24.41
N PRO A 143 24.98 0.69 -24.72
CA PRO A 143 26.08 1.65 -24.76
C PRO A 143 26.15 2.33 -26.13
N SER A 144 25.23 3.24 -26.44
CA SER A 144 25.58 4.25 -27.43
C SER A 144 26.57 5.20 -26.75
N LYS A 145 27.87 5.02 -27.01
CA LYS A 145 28.98 5.85 -26.50
C LYS A 145 28.90 7.33 -26.93
N ALA A 146 27.77 7.79 -27.46
CA ALA A 146 27.54 9.15 -27.93
C ALA A 146 26.68 9.99 -26.96
N GLN A 147 26.02 9.41 -25.95
CA GLN A 147 25.21 10.19 -24.99
C GLN A 147 25.18 9.51 -23.61
N ALA A 148 26.02 10.00 -22.69
CA ALA A 148 26.07 9.57 -21.29
C ALA A 148 24.81 9.92 -20.46
N ASN A 149 23.79 10.52 -21.09
CA ASN A 149 22.52 10.95 -20.49
C ASN A 149 21.32 10.18 -21.03
N LEU A 150 21.50 8.95 -21.54
CA LEU A 150 20.37 8.13 -21.96
C LEU A 150 19.50 7.77 -20.74
N GLU A 151 18.39 8.50 -20.65
CA GLU A 151 17.34 8.35 -19.64
C GLU A 151 16.89 6.89 -19.57
N VAL A 152 17.05 6.27 -18.39
CA VAL A 152 16.57 4.91 -18.15
C VAL A 152 15.07 4.86 -18.41
N CYS A 153 14.69 4.12 -19.46
CA CYS A 153 13.32 4.04 -19.93
C CYS A 153 12.47 3.07 -19.07
N GLY A 154 11.16 3.09 -19.28
CA GLY A 154 10.19 2.30 -18.54
C GLY A 154 9.29 3.16 -17.64
N THR A 155 8.37 2.52 -16.93
CA THR A 155 7.36 3.21 -16.10
C THR A 155 7.78 3.41 -14.65
N TRP A 156 9.01 3.03 -14.29
CA TRP A 156 9.52 3.06 -12.91
C TRP A 156 9.48 4.46 -12.27
N ARG A 157 9.85 5.53 -13.01
CA ARG A 157 9.81 6.92 -12.50
C ARG A 157 8.39 7.32 -12.13
N GLN A 158 7.45 7.04 -13.04
CA GLN A 158 6.04 7.30 -12.85
C GLN A 158 5.50 6.54 -11.64
N ALA A 159 5.83 5.25 -11.51
CA ALA A 159 5.38 4.42 -10.40
C ALA A 159 5.87 4.94 -9.05
N ILE A 160 7.17 5.28 -8.93
CA ILE A 160 7.72 5.87 -7.70
C ILE A 160 7.10 7.23 -7.42
N ARG A 161 6.93 8.08 -8.44
CA ARG A 161 6.33 9.40 -8.29
C ARG A 161 4.90 9.30 -7.76
N VAL A 162 4.04 8.52 -8.42
CA VAL A 162 2.65 8.34 -8.01
C VAL A 162 2.58 7.77 -6.59
N ALA A 163 3.38 6.75 -6.28
CA ALA A 163 3.41 6.16 -4.93
C ALA A 163 3.83 7.16 -3.85
N PHE A 164 4.79 8.04 -4.14
CA PHE A 164 5.19 9.10 -3.22
C PHE A 164 4.08 10.14 -3.05
N ASP A 165 3.50 10.61 -4.15
CA ASP A 165 2.49 11.67 -4.13
C ASP A 165 1.22 11.21 -3.40
N THR A 166 0.78 9.97 -3.64
CA THR A 166 -0.37 9.37 -2.94
C THR A 166 -0.06 9.10 -1.48
N THR A 167 1.15 8.65 -1.14
CA THR A 167 1.57 8.48 0.26
C THR A 167 1.58 9.83 0.98
N THR A 168 2.13 10.88 0.36
CA THR A 168 2.17 12.22 0.95
C THR A 168 0.77 12.79 1.16
N ALA A 169 -0.15 12.57 0.20
CA ALA A 169 -1.53 12.98 0.32
C ALA A 169 -2.29 12.24 1.44
N ALA A 170 -2.00 10.95 1.64
CA ALA A 170 -2.60 10.14 2.70
C ALA A 170 -2.08 10.50 4.10
N PHE A 171 -0.84 10.99 4.20
CA PHE A 171 -0.17 11.35 5.45
C PHE A 171 0.21 12.84 5.50
N PRO A 172 -0.77 13.77 5.51
CA PRO A 172 -0.49 15.20 5.50
C PRO A 172 0.33 15.60 6.73
N GLN A 173 1.37 16.42 6.53
CA GLN A 173 2.36 16.86 7.53
C GLN A 173 3.32 15.76 8.04
N GLY A 174 3.25 14.57 7.46
CA GLY A 174 4.17 13.49 7.71
C GLY A 174 5.50 13.62 6.95
N GLU A 175 6.57 13.04 7.49
CA GLU A 175 7.86 12.93 6.81
C GLU A 175 7.94 11.59 6.08
N VAL A 176 7.90 11.62 4.74
CA VAL A 176 8.08 10.41 3.92
C VAL A 176 9.57 10.09 3.83
N LEU A 177 9.93 8.87 4.26
CA LEU A 177 11.27 8.31 4.19
C LEU A 177 11.32 7.22 3.12
N GLU A 178 12.09 7.44 2.06
CA GLU A 178 12.29 6.44 1.03
C GLU A 178 13.39 5.45 1.41
N HIS A 179 13.03 4.17 1.47
CA HIS A 179 13.99 3.10 1.69
C HIS A 179 14.12 2.22 0.46
N VAL A 180 15.30 2.22 -0.15
CA VAL A 180 15.62 1.40 -1.33
C VAL A 180 16.31 0.11 -0.89
N ASP A 181 15.72 -1.06 -1.20
CA ASP A 181 16.39 -2.35 -1.05
C ASP A 181 17.49 -2.48 -2.12
N SER A 182 18.69 -2.06 -1.75
CA SER A 182 19.87 -2.03 -2.61
C SER A 182 20.25 -3.39 -3.22
N LYS A 183 19.83 -4.51 -2.60
CA LYS A 183 20.10 -5.87 -3.09
C LYS A 183 19.10 -6.36 -4.14
N SER A 184 18.01 -5.62 -4.33
CA SER A 184 16.96 -5.99 -5.28
C SER A 184 17.17 -5.42 -6.69
N PHE A 185 18.20 -4.59 -6.89
CA PHE A 185 18.44 -3.89 -8.16
C PHE A 185 19.88 -4.09 -8.66
N LYS A 186 20.04 -4.11 -9.99
CA LYS A 186 21.37 -3.98 -10.63
C LYS A 186 21.98 -2.62 -10.29
N GLY A 187 23.31 -2.50 -10.38
CA GLY A 187 24.02 -1.26 -10.03
C GLY A 187 23.50 -0.03 -10.77
N TRP A 188 23.24 -0.15 -12.08
CA TRP A 188 22.72 0.95 -12.90
C TRP A 188 21.27 1.32 -12.54
N GLN A 189 20.42 0.33 -12.22
CA GLN A 189 19.03 0.56 -11.78
C GLN A 189 19.02 1.33 -10.47
N ARG A 190 19.86 0.91 -9.52
CA ARG A 190 20.01 1.59 -8.23
C ARG A 190 20.48 3.03 -8.41
N ASN A 191 21.49 3.27 -9.25
CA ASN A 191 21.97 4.62 -9.52
C ASN A 191 20.88 5.50 -10.16
N ALA A 192 20.08 4.96 -11.06
CA ALA A 192 18.96 5.68 -11.65
C ALA A 192 17.89 6.03 -10.63
N ILE A 193 17.52 5.10 -9.75
CA ILE A 193 16.56 5.34 -8.65
C ILE A 193 17.10 6.41 -7.70
N MET A 194 18.33 6.26 -7.22
CA MET A 194 18.93 7.21 -6.27
C MET A 194 19.06 8.61 -6.89
N GLY A 195 19.45 8.71 -8.17
CA GLY A 195 19.50 9.99 -8.87
C GLY A 195 18.12 10.63 -8.98
N PHE A 196 17.11 9.85 -9.38
CA PHE A 196 15.72 10.35 -9.44
C PHE A 196 15.19 10.81 -8.08
N LEU A 197 15.53 10.12 -6.98
CA LEU A 197 15.11 10.53 -5.65
C LEU A 197 15.83 11.80 -5.18
N ALA A 198 17.13 11.93 -5.47
CA ALA A 198 17.90 13.12 -5.13
C ALA A 198 17.45 14.39 -5.88
N ASP A 199 17.04 14.25 -7.14
CA ASP A 199 16.54 15.36 -7.96
C ASP A 199 15.16 15.90 -7.50
N ARG A 200 14.46 15.20 -6.58
CA ARG A 200 13.14 15.61 -6.04
C ARG A 200 13.23 16.47 -4.79
N THR A 201 14.38 16.49 -4.12
CA THR A 201 14.68 17.34 -2.96
C THR A 201 15.18 18.71 -3.37
#